data_AF-A0A2S1QUC9-F1
#
_entry.id   AF-A0A2S1QUC9-F1
#
_cell.length_a   1.000
_cell.length_b   1.000
_cell.length_c   1.000
_cell.angle_alpha   90.00
_cell.angle_beta   90.00
_cell.angle_gamma   90.00
#
_symmetry.space_group_name_H-M   'P 1'
#
loop_
_entity.id
_entity.type
_entity.pdbx_description
1 polymer ?
#
loop_
_entity_poly.entity_id
_entity_poly.type
_entity_poly.pdbx_seq_one_letter_code
_entity_poly.pdbx_strand_id
1 'polypeptide(L)'
;MKFLFLFFVVGLSYATPRSIIIKYDPDSKLFDPRFKKDAEEAFRLVNVIFNSQEFQYQVSKLSFDCKSYCDGCRNIQTINGRISGNQVLDKLFSKPEVAIKLILERSGSSLGETSPGSSTTYAWYENIKDNMPDLSFAQALAVNICHEYMHTIGFCHTYCTGSWPFCPGKRKLNEEGDDPDPKFMNQDVTYTIGWLAYYILKD
;
A
#
# COMPACT_ATOMS: atom_id res chain seq x y z
N MET A 1 -44.41 2.63 -43.43
CA MET A 1 -43.67 2.85 -42.17
C MET A 1 -42.41 2.01 -42.17
N LYS A 2 -41.23 2.63 -42.25
CA LYS A 2 -39.93 1.95 -42.06
C LYS A 2 -39.45 2.29 -40.64
N PHE A 3 -39.36 1.29 -39.77
CA PHE A 3 -38.77 1.44 -38.44
C PHE A 3 -37.24 1.29 -38.56
N LEU A 4 -36.53 2.36 -38.26
CA LEU A 4 -35.07 2.39 -38.16
C LEU A 4 -34.70 2.00 -36.72
N PHE A 5 -34.16 0.81 -36.51
CA PHE A 5 -33.57 0.43 -35.22
C PHE A 5 -32.16 1.01 -35.14
N LEU A 6 -31.97 2.07 -34.36
CA LEU A 6 -30.64 2.49 -33.92
C LEU A 6 -30.22 1.59 -32.76
N PHE A 7 -29.21 0.75 -32.99
CA PHE A 7 -28.48 0.10 -31.90
C PHE A 7 -27.48 1.11 -31.33
N PHE A 8 -27.76 1.61 -30.12
CA PHE A 8 -26.74 2.24 -29.29
C PHE A 8 -25.82 1.13 -28.77
N VAL A 9 -24.68 0.95 -29.43
CA VAL A 9 -23.55 0.21 -28.84
C VAL A 9 -22.93 1.15 -27.81
N VAL A 10 -23.35 1.01 -26.55
CA VAL A 10 -22.63 1.59 -25.42
C VAL A 10 -21.31 0.83 -25.33
N GLY A 11 -20.26 1.40 -25.92
CA GLY A 11 -18.90 0.89 -25.76
C GLY A 11 -18.53 0.96 -24.28
N LEU A 12 -18.62 -0.17 -23.59
CA LEU A 12 -17.92 -0.38 -22.33
C LEU A 12 -16.43 -0.28 -22.66
N SER A 13 -15.84 0.89 -22.42
CA SER A 13 -14.40 1.07 -22.49
C SER A 13 -13.80 0.22 -21.38
N TYR A 14 -13.44 -1.02 -21.69
CA TYR A 14 -12.66 -1.86 -20.80
C TYR A 14 -11.32 -1.15 -20.63
N ALA A 15 -11.15 -0.46 -19.50
CA ALA A 15 -9.84 0.04 -19.10
C ALA A 15 -8.88 -1.16 -19.14
N THR A 16 -7.77 -1.00 -19.85
CA THR A 16 -6.72 -2.02 -19.91
C THR A 16 -6.37 -2.44 -18.47
N PRO A 17 -6.39 -3.75 -18.16
CA PRO A 17 -6.08 -4.21 -16.81
C PRO A 17 -4.68 -3.72 -16.42
N ARG A 18 -4.61 -3.02 -15.29
CA ARG A 18 -3.34 -2.55 -14.74
C ARG A 18 -2.61 -3.76 -14.14
N SER A 19 -1.31 -3.87 -14.41
CA SER A 19 -0.49 -4.96 -13.89
C SER A 19 0.89 -4.48 -13.47
N ILE A 20 1.40 -5.02 -12.37
CA ILE A 20 2.77 -4.79 -11.89
C ILE A 20 3.41 -6.11 -11.45
N ILE A 21 4.73 -6.19 -11.59
CA ILE A 21 5.57 -7.23 -11.00
C ILE A 21 6.47 -6.60 -9.93
N ILE A 22 6.25 -6.93 -8.66
CA ILE A 22 7.13 -6.60 -7.55
C ILE A 22 8.08 -7.78 -7.32
N LYS A 23 9.38 -7.58 -7.57
CA LYS A 23 10.42 -8.60 -7.46
C LYS A 23 11.19 -8.49 -6.16
N TYR A 24 11.46 -9.65 -5.56
CA TYR A 24 12.40 -9.76 -4.45
C TYR A 24 13.83 -9.58 -4.98
N ASP A 25 14.52 -8.53 -4.53
CA ASP A 25 15.88 -8.24 -4.98
C ASP A 25 16.87 -9.29 -4.43
N PRO A 26 17.77 -9.86 -5.25
CA PRO A 26 18.80 -10.80 -4.80
C PRO A 26 19.74 -10.26 -3.70
N ASP A 27 19.94 -8.94 -3.63
CA ASP A 27 20.78 -8.28 -2.63
C ASP A 27 20.05 -8.03 -1.29
N SER A 28 18.84 -8.54 -1.15
CA SER A 28 18.07 -8.50 0.10
C SER A 28 18.82 -9.21 1.24
N LYS A 29 18.72 -8.65 2.44
CA LYS A 29 19.37 -9.17 3.64
C LYS A 29 18.32 -9.63 4.64
N LEU A 30 18.52 -10.84 5.16
CA LEU A 30 17.66 -11.41 6.18
C LEU A 30 18.51 -11.65 7.44
N PHE A 31 17.98 -11.30 8.61
CA PHE A 31 18.68 -11.57 9.88
C PHE A 31 18.86 -13.07 10.14
N ASP A 32 17.97 -13.91 9.59
CA ASP A 32 18.08 -15.37 9.63
C ASP A 32 17.69 -15.97 8.26
N PRO A 33 18.55 -16.79 7.63
CA PRO A 33 18.29 -17.39 6.32
C PRO A 33 17.01 -18.22 6.23
N ARG A 34 16.48 -18.72 7.36
CA ARG A 34 15.25 -19.52 7.39
C ARG A 34 14.03 -18.76 6.87
N PHE A 35 14.04 -17.42 6.95
CA PHE A 35 12.94 -16.57 6.46
C PHE A 35 12.95 -16.35 4.94
N LYS A 36 13.90 -16.94 4.20
CA LYS A 36 13.97 -16.74 2.74
C LYS A 36 12.67 -17.15 2.04
N LYS A 37 12.09 -18.29 2.44
CA LYS A 37 10.82 -18.76 1.85
C LYS A 37 9.66 -17.84 2.17
N ASP A 38 9.59 -17.33 3.41
CA ASP A 38 8.54 -16.39 3.79
C ASP A 38 8.67 -15.06 3.03
N ALA A 39 9.89 -14.57 2.82
CA ALA A 39 10.14 -13.38 2.01
C ALA A 39 9.74 -13.59 0.55
N GLU A 40 10.17 -14.69 -0.08
CA GLU A 40 9.80 -15.01 -1.47
C GLU A 40 8.27 -15.14 -1.64
N GLU A 41 7.61 -15.79 -0.67
CA GLU A 41 6.16 -15.92 -0.64
C GLU A 41 5.45 -14.58 -0.41
N ALA A 42 5.96 -13.74 0.47
CA ALA A 42 5.41 -12.40 0.71
C ALA A 42 5.41 -11.57 -0.59
N PHE A 43 6.50 -11.60 -1.35
CA PHE A 43 6.56 -10.94 -2.66
C PHE A 43 5.58 -11.53 -3.67
N ARG A 44 5.36 -12.85 -3.65
CA ARG A 44 4.30 -13.47 -4.47
C ARG A 44 2.91 -12.96 -4.08
N LEU A 45 2.62 -12.86 -2.78
CA LEU A 45 1.35 -12.36 -2.26
C LEU A 45 1.14 -10.88 -2.59
N VAL A 46 2.16 -10.02 -2.50
CA VAL A 46 2.10 -8.61 -2.92
C VAL A 46 1.65 -8.50 -4.38
N ASN A 47 2.19 -9.35 -5.26
CA ASN A 47 1.77 -9.39 -6.66
C ASN A 47 0.30 -9.83 -6.80
N VAL A 48 -0.14 -10.83 -6.03
CA VAL A 48 -1.56 -11.24 -6.04
C VAL A 48 -2.46 -10.09 -5.59
N ILE A 49 -2.12 -9.41 -4.49
CA ILE A 49 -2.91 -8.32 -3.91
C ILE A 49 -3.02 -7.17 -4.91
N PHE A 50 -1.90 -6.60 -5.36
CA PHE A 50 -1.93 -5.44 -6.25
C PHE A 50 -2.63 -5.75 -7.58
N ASN A 51 -2.42 -6.94 -8.14
CA ASN A 51 -3.05 -7.32 -9.41
C ASN A 51 -4.49 -7.86 -9.25
N SER A 52 -5.02 -7.96 -8.03
CA SER A 52 -6.40 -8.41 -7.82
C SER A 52 -7.40 -7.34 -8.24
N GLN A 53 -8.52 -7.78 -8.83
CA GLN A 53 -9.63 -6.89 -9.18
C GLN A 53 -10.22 -6.22 -7.94
N GLU A 54 -10.31 -6.97 -6.84
CA GLU A 54 -10.82 -6.48 -5.57
C GLU A 54 -10.01 -5.30 -5.04
N PHE A 55 -8.69 -5.45 -4.90
CA PHE A 55 -7.83 -4.37 -4.43
C PHE A 55 -7.94 -3.12 -5.32
N GLN A 56 -7.80 -3.30 -6.63
CA GLN A 56 -7.86 -2.18 -7.57
C GLN A 56 -9.24 -1.50 -7.53
N TYR A 57 -10.31 -2.27 -7.39
CA TYR A 57 -11.66 -1.75 -7.25
C TYR A 57 -11.80 -0.93 -5.97
N GLN A 58 -11.42 -1.48 -4.82
CA GLN A 58 -11.51 -0.79 -3.52
C GLN A 58 -10.75 0.53 -3.56
N VAL A 59 -9.48 0.51 -3.99
CA VAL A 59 -8.67 1.74 -4.10
C VAL A 59 -9.33 2.75 -5.04
N SER A 60 -9.85 2.33 -6.19
CA SER A 60 -10.47 3.23 -7.18
C SER A 60 -11.66 4.03 -6.65
N LYS A 61 -12.33 3.54 -5.59
CA LYS A 61 -13.48 4.19 -4.95
C LYS A 61 -13.07 5.23 -3.91
N LEU A 62 -11.80 5.28 -3.54
CA LEU A 62 -11.30 6.14 -2.47
C LEU A 62 -10.81 7.49 -3.00
N SER A 63 -10.66 8.42 -2.07
CA SER A 63 -9.90 9.65 -2.28
C SER A 63 -9.17 10.00 -1.01
N PHE A 64 -8.01 10.62 -1.13
CA PHE A 64 -7.07 10.85 -0.04
C PHE A 64 -6.72 12.33 0.09
N ASP A 65 -6.28 12.78 1.25
CA ASP A 65 -5.75 14.14 1.41
C ASP A 65 -4.46 14.27 0.59
N CYS A 66 -4.31 15.36 -0.16
CA CYS A 66 -3.11 15.59 -0.95
C CYS A 66 -1.82 15.64 -0.13
N LYS A 67 -1.92 15.90 1.18
CA LYS A 67 -0.79 15.84 2.13
C LYS A 67 -0.21 14.44 2.29
N SER A 68 -0.91 13.40 1.84
CA SER A 68 -0.35 12.04 1.78
C SER A 68 0.66 11.89 0.63
N TYR A 69 0.85 12.89 -0.24
CA TYR A 69 1.95 12.88 -1.22
C TYR A 69 3.19 13.58 -0.67
N CYS A 70 4.34 12.89 -0.65
CA CYS A 70 5.55 13.33 0.03
C CYS A 70 6.10 14.66 -0.52
N ASP A 71 6.05 14.85 -1.85
CA ASP A 71 6.54 16.08 -2.49
C ASP A 71 5.56 17.25 -2.39
N GLY A 72 4.45 17.05 -1.67
CA GLY A 72 3.43 18.06 -1.41
C GLY A 72 2.39 18.21 -2.52
N CYS A 73 1.25 18.80 -2.14
CA CYS A 73 0.04 18.90 -2.97
C CYS A 73 0.21 19.61 -4.33
N ARG A 74 1.27 20.38 -4.53
CA ARG A 74 1.54 21.08 -5.80
C ARG A 74 2.10 20.16 -6.88
N ASN A 75 2.68 19.03 -6.48
CA ASN A 75 3.39 18.09 -7.37
C ASN A 75 2.54 16.86 -7.70
N ILE A 76 1.25 16.88 -7.37
CA ILE A 76 0.28 15.86 -7.73
C ILE A 76 -1.01 16.53 -8.16
N GLN A 77 -1.66 15.97 -9.18
CA GLN A 77 -2.96 16.47 -9.60
C GLN A 77 -3.98 16.21 -8.49
N THR A 78 -4.77 17.23 -8.15
CA THR A 78 -5.80 17.12 -7.10
C THR A 78 -7.11 17.74 -7.55
N ILE A 79 -8.21 17.29 -6.96
CA ILE A 79 -9.51 17.93 -7.04
C ILE A 79 -9.89 18.31 -5.62
N ASN A 80 -10.08 19.61 -5.36
CA ASN A 80 -10.38 20.14 -4.02
C ASN A 80 -9.38 19.68 -2.94
N GLY A 81 -8.08 19.63 -3.28
CA GLY A 81 -7.03 19.19 -2.36
C GLY A 81 -7.03 17.69 -2.06
N ARG A 82 -7.68 16.87 -2.91
CA ARG A 82 -7.71 15.42 -2.76
C ARG A 82 -7.09 14.69 -3.95
N ILE A 83 -6.44 13.58 -3.67
CA ILE A 83 -5.90 12.62 -4.66
C ILE A 83 -6.97 11.54 -4.85
N SER A 84 -7.39 11.30 -6.09
CA SER A 84 -8.32 10.20 -6.38
C SER A 84 -7.62 8.84 -6.30
N GLY A 85 -8.36 7.79 -5.97
CA GLY A 85 -7.88 6.42 -5.97
C GLY A 85 -7.28 5.98 -7.30
N ASN A 86 -7.86 6.42 -8.43
CA ASN A 86 -7.29 6.15 -9.75
C ASN A 86 -5.88 6.72 -9.91
N GLN A 87 -5.58 7.89 -9.36
CA GLN A 87 -4.23 8.45 -9.42
C GLN A 87 -3.24 7.68 -8.53
N VAL A 88 -3.71 7.12 -7.41
CA VAL A 88 -2.91 6.19 -6.60
C VAL A 88 -2.57 4.95 -7.41
N LEU A 89 -3.57 4.36 -8.07
CA LEU A 89 -3.37 3.20 -8.95
C LEU A 89 -2.43 3.55 -10.12
N ASP A 90 -2.62 4.67 -10.79
CA ASP A 90 -1.77 5.07 -11.92
C ASP A 90 -0.30 5.22 -11.49
N LYS A 91 -0.03 5.69 -10.27
CA LYS A 91 1.33 5.70 -9.69
C LYS A 91 1.82 4.29 -9.34
N LEU A 92 0.99 3.48 -8.69
CA LEU A 92 1.31 2.10 -8.30
C LEU A 92 1.72 1.27 -9.53
N PHE A 93 1.03 1.45 -10.65
CA PHE A 93 1.29 0.72 -11.90
C PHE A 93 2.13 1.51 -12.93
N SER A 94 2.74 2.63 -12.53
CA SER A 94 3.54 3.47 -13.44
C SER A 94 4.78 2.77 -13.98
N LYS A 95 5.27 1.74 -13.27
CA LYS A 95 6.34 0.86 -13.68
C LYS A 95 5.79 -0.57 -13.77
N PRO A 96 5.93 -1.26 -14.92
CA PRO A 96 5.41 -2.62 -15.07
C PRO A 96 6.17 -3.63 -14.20
N GLU A 97 7.40 -3.31 -13.82
CA GLU A 97 8.28 -4.16 -13.01
C GLU A 97 9.15 -3.30 -12.08
N VAL A 98 9.24 -3.72 -10.81
CA VAL A 98 10.06 -3.06 -9.79
C VAL A 98 10.72 -4.12 -8.90
N ALA A 99 12.03 -4.05 -8.71
CA ALA A 99 12.73 -4.82 -7.69
C ALA A 99 12.78 -4.03 -6.38
N ILE A 100 12.44 -4.69 -5.27
CA ILE A 100 12.54 -4.12 -3.92
C ILE A 100 13.54 -4.93 -3.11
N LYS A 101 14.52 -4.22 -2.55
CA LYS A 101 15.51 -4.76 -1.64
C LYS A 101 14.94 -4.76 -0.23
N LEU A 102 14.73 -5.95 0.32
CA LEU A 102 14.27 -6.15 1.69
C LEU A 102 15.46 -6.28 2.63
N ILE A 103 15.48 -5.47 3.68
CA ILE A 103 16.34 -5.65 4.85
C ILE A 103 15.45 -6.09 6.00
N LEU A 104 15.37 -7.40 6.23
CA LEU A 104 14.62 -7.97 7.34
C LEU A 104 15.52 -8.08 8.56
N GLU A 105 15.20 -7.33 9.60
CA GLU A 105 15.86 -7.37 10.90
C GLU A 105 14.97 -8.05 11.94
N ARG A 106 15.58 -8.48 13.06
CA ARG A 106 14.84 -9.18 14.11
C ARG A 106 13.86 -8.26 14.85
N SER A 107 14.33 -7.10 15.29
CA SER A 107 13.61 -6.19 16.20
C SER A 107 13.92 -4.73 15.86
N GLY A 108 12.93 -3.84 16.00
CA GLY A 108 13.06 -2.41 15.70
C GLY A 108 11.93 -1.58 16.30
N SER A 109 11.70 -0.37 15.79
CA SER A 109 10.71 0.58 16.34
C SER A 109 9.35 0.57 15.62
N SER A 110 9.30 0.24 14.33
CA SER A 110 8.07 0.16 13.53
C SER A 110 7.91 -1.23 12.89
N LEU A 111 6.88 -1.42 12.04
CA LEU A 111 6.72 -2.65 11.25
C LEU A 111 7.67 -2.66 10.05
N GLY A 112 7.78 -1.51 9.39
CA GLY A 112 8.70 -1.25 8.29
C GLY A 112 9.14 0.20 8.21
N GLU A 113 10.13 0.45 7.37
CA GLU A 113 10.64 1.78 7.04
C GLU A 113 11.19 1.81 5.61
N THR A 114 10.64 2.72 4.82
CA THR A 114 11.09 3.00 3.46
C THR A 114 11.13 4.50 3.25
N SER A 115 12.30 5.02 2.87
CA SER A 115 12.39 6.43 2.46
C SER A 115 11.64 6.66 1.15
N PRO A 116 10.94 7.80 0.98
CA PRO A 116 10.23 8.08 -0.27
C PRO A 116 11.12 7.98 -1.50
N GLY A 117 10.66 7.26 -2.53
CA GLY A 117 11.43 7.03 -3.76
C GLY A 117 12.52 5.94 -3.66
N SER A 118 12.80 5.40 -2.47
CA SER A 118 13.74 4.29 -2.28
C SER A 118 13.15 2.96 -2.74
N SER A 119 13.99 2.12 -3.36
CA SER A 119 13.69 0.70 -3.62
C SER A 119 14.19 -0.23 -2.51
N THR A 120 14.74 0.32 -1.42
CA THR A 120 15.13 -0.43 -0.22
C THR A 120 14.10 -0.20 0.88
N THR A 121 13.59 -1.31 1.43
CA THR A 121 12.64 -1.34 2.53
C THR A 121 13.23 -2.12 3.71
N TYR A 122 13.08 -1.58 4.91
CA TYR A 122 13.40 -2.25 6.16
C TYR A 122 12.12 -2.85 6.75
N ALA A 123 12.24 -4.01 7.38
CA ALA A 123 11.14 -4.68 8.06
C ALA A 123 11.64 -5.33 9.35
N TRP A 124 10.80 -5.36 10.39
CA TRP A 124 11.15 -5.94 11.68
C TRP A 124 10.24 -7.11 12.05
N TYR A 125 10.84 -8.30 12.11
CA TYR A 125 10.12 -9.57 12.26
C TYR A 125 9.26 -9.63 13.53
N GLU A 126 9.82 -9.32 14.71
CA GLU A 126 9.09 -9.42 15.98
C GLU A 126 7.90 -8.45 15.98
N ASN A 127 8.10 -7.21 15.54
CA ASN A 127 7.06 -6.19 15.47
C ASN A 127 5.92 -6.58 14.50
N ILE A 128 6.25 -7.07 13.31
CA ILE A 128 5.26 -7.53 12.32
C ILE A 128 4.41 -8.67 12.87
N LYS A 129 5.05 -9.65 13.52
CA LYS A 129 4.38 -10.81 14.08
C LYS A 129 3.48 -10.45 15.25
N ASP A 130 3.95 -9.57 16.13
CA ASP A 130 3.18 -9.14 17.30
C ASP A 130 1.99 -8.26 16.92
N ASN A 131 2.11 -7.47 15.84
CA ASN A 131 1.04 -6.60 15.35
C ASN A 131 -0.01 -7.33 14.52
N MET A 132 0.38 -8.38 13.77
CA MET A 132 -0.53 -9.17 12.94
C MET A 132 -0.49 -10.66 13.31
N PRO A 133 -0.84 -11.03 14.55
CA PRO A 133 -0.68 -12.40 15.06
C PRO A 133 -1.57 -13.44 14.37
N ASP A 134 -2.66 -12.98 13.73
CA ASP A 134 -3.62 -13.82 13.00
C ASP A 134 -3.12 -14.27 11.62
N LEU A 135 -2.07 -13.65 11.09
CA LEU A 135 -1.51 -13.94 9.77
C LEU A 135 -0.25 -14.81 9.88
N SER A 136 -0.01 -15.66 8.87
CA SER A 136 1.33 -16.25 8.72
C SER A 136 2.36 -15.13 8.51
N PHE A 137 3.63 -15.38 8.85
CA PHE A 137 4.65 -14.35 8.71
C PHE A 137 4.79 -13.86 7.25
N ALA A 138 4.67 -14.74 6.26
CA ALA A 138 4.68 -14.35 4.84
C ALA A 138 3.52 -13.40 4.49
N GLN A 139 2.30 -13.67 4.99
CA GLN A 139 1.15 -12.79 4.81
C GLN A 139 1.35 -11.43 5.50
N ALA A 140 1.76 -11.44 6.77
CA ALA A 140 2.03 -10.21 7.54
C ALA A 140 3.14 -9.37 6.88
N LEU A 141 4.21 -10.01 6.38
CA LEU A 141 5.26 -9.34 5.64
C LEU A 141 4.76 -8.79 4.29
N ALA A 142 3.83 -9.47 3.61
CA ALA A 142 3.22 -8.96 2.39
C ALA A 142 2.40 -7.69 2.64
N VAL A 143 1.63 -7.63 3.74
CA VAL A 143 0.94 -6.41 4.18
C VAL A 143 1.93 -5.27 4.36
N ASN A 144 3.02 -5.53 5.10
CA ASN A 144 4.07 -4.54 5.32
C ASN A 144 4.68 -4.07 3.98
N ILE A 145 5.05 -4.98 3.07
CA ILE A 145 5.60 -4.60 1.76
C ILE A 145 4.60 -3.78 0.93
N CYS A 146 3.30 -4.11 0.96
CA CYS A 146 2.28 -3.32 0.27
C CYS A 146 2.23 -1.87 0.77
N HIS A 147 2.29 -1.69 2.10
CA HIS A 147 2.39 -0.38 2.74
C HIS A 147 3.68 0.33 2.34
N GLU A 148 4.83 -0.34 2.49
CA GLU A 148 6.15 0.23 2.26
C GLU A 148 6.36 0.64 0.80
N TYR A 149 5.78 -0.11 -0.13
CA TYR A 149 5.80 0.24 -1.55
C TYR A 149 5.08 1.57 -1.83
N MET A 150 4.11 1.97 -1.02
CA MET A 150 3.45 3.27 -1.18
C MET A 150 4.45 4.41 -0.90
N HIS A 151 5.37 4.24 0.05
CA HIS A 151 6.50 5.17 0.24
C HIS A 151 7.43 5.17 -0.97
N THR A 152 7.76 4.00 -1.52
CA THR A 152 8.58 3.90 -2.76
C THR A 152 7.99 4.73 -3.91
N ILE A 153 6.66 4.78 -4.07
CA ILE A 153 6.00 5.55 -5.15
C ILE A 153 5.61 6.99 -4.75
N GLY A 154 6.09 7.47 -3.60
CA GLY A 154 6.04 8.88 -3.19
C GLY A 154 4.86 9.26 -2.31
N PHE A 155 4.18 8.30 -1.68
CA PHE A 155 3.18 8.58 -0.65
C PHE A 155 3.78 8.52 0.75
N CYS A 156 3.26 9.31 1.67
CA CYS A 156 3.75 9.50 3.03
C CYS A 156 2.58 9.50 4.01
N HIS A 157 2.91 9.27 5.29
CA HIS A 157 1.95 9.42 6.36
C HIS A 157 1.54 10.87 6.62
N THR A 158 0.24 11.04 6.81
CA THR A 158 -0.42 12.25 7.28
C THR A 158 -0.51 12.29 8.80
N TYR A 159 -0.44 11.13 9.47
CA TYR A 159 -0.35 11.02 10.92
C TYR A 159 1.08 11.07 11.43
N CYS A 160 1.22 11.06 12.75
CA CYS A 160 2.45 10.85 13.47
C CYS A 160 2.25 9.77 14.51
N THR A 161 3.34 9.06 14.82
CA THR A 161 3.44 8.13 15.94
C THR A 161 4.35 8.77 17.01
N GLY A 162 4.01 8.60 18.29
CA GLY A 162 4.78 9.16 19.41
C GLY A 162 4.04 10.17 20.30
N SER A 163 4.79 10.86 21.17
CA SER A 163 4.28 11.72 22.24
C SER A 163 4.36 13.22 21.92
N TRP A 164 3.56 14.01 22.62
CA TRP A 164 3.64 15.48 22.59
C TRP A 164 5.05 15.95 23.02
N PRO A 165 5.64 17.00 22.39
CA PRO A 165 5.06 17.94 21.43
C PRO A 165 5.19 17.51 19.95
N PHE A 166 5.93 16.44 19.66
CA PHE A 166 6.25 16.03 18.30
C PHE A 166 5.06 15.42 17.54
N CYS A 167 4.06 14.95 18.29
CA CYS A 167 2.80 14.47 17.72
C CYS A 167 1.59 15.15 18.37
N PRO A 168 1.08 16.27 17.81
CA PRO A 168 -0.12 16.91 18.34
C PRO A 168 -1.32 15.96 18.19
N GLY A 169 -2.23 15.94 19.18
CA GLY A 169 -3.33 14.94 19.25
C GLY A 169 -4.18 14.83 17.97
N LYS A 170 -4.32 15.91 17.20
CA LYS A 170 -5.03 15.90 15.90
C LYS A 170 -4.33 15.09 14.81
N ARG A 171 -3.05 14.72 14.95
CA ARG A 171 -2.30 13.86 14.01
C ARG A 171 -1.90 12.52 14.62
N LYS A 172 -2.20 12.28 15.90
CA LYS A 172 -1.90 11.01 16.55
C LYS A 172 -2.80 9.91 15.97
N LEU A 173 -2.20 8.78 15.65
CA LEU A 173 -2.88 7.53 15.30
C LEU A 173 -3.44 6.89 16.57
N ASN A 174 -4.71 6.48 16.55
CA ASN A 174 -5.34 5.74 17.63
C ASN A 174 -6.04 4.50 17.07
N GLU A 175 -5.31 3.39 16.99
CA GLU A 175 -5.85 2.09 16.63
C GLU A 175 -6.40 1.39 17.88
N GLU A 176 -7.59 0.81 17.75
CA GLU A 176 -8.25 0.07 18.83
C GLU A 176 -8.47 -1.37 18.35
N GLY A 177 -7.67 -2.31 18.84
CA GLY A 177 -7.74 -3.72 18.43
C GLY A 177 -7.35 -3.93 16.96
N ASP A 178 -8.14 -4.73 16.25
CA ASP A 178 -7.94 -5.08 14.82
C ASP A 178 -8.64 -4.10 13.86
N ASP A 179 -9.08 -2.94 14.35
CA ASP A 179 -9.79 -1.95 13.55
C ASP A 179 -8.90 -0.74 13.24
N PRO A 180 -8.85 -0.29 11.97
CA PRO A 180 -8.10 0.90 11.59
C PRO A 180 -8.70 2.14 12.24
N ASP A 181 -7.86 3.13 12.52
CA ASP A 181 -8.33 4.47 12.88
C ASP A 181 -9.11 5.07 11.69
N PRO A 182 -10.44 5.24 11.81
CA PRO A 182 -11.30 5.64 10.68
C PRO A 182 -10.93 7.04 10.16
N LYS A 183 -10.25 7.84 10.97
CA LYS A 183 -9.75 9.16 10.59
C LYS A 183 -8.77 9.10 9.44
N PHE A 184 -7.94 8.04 9.38
CA PHE A 184 -6.84 7.96 8.41
C PHE A 184 -7.17 7.09 7.20
N MET A 185 -8.18 6.21 7.28
CA MET A 185 -8.64 5.36 6.15
C MET A 185 -9.08 6.12 4.90
N ASN A 186 -9.38 7.42 5.01
CA ASN A 186 -9.70 8.29 3.88
C ASN A 186 -8.79 9.52 3.80
N GLN A 187 -7.68 9.55 4.55
CA GLN A 187 -6.72 10.65 4.52
C GLN A 187 -5.35 10.20 4.03
N ASP A 188 -4.98 8.96 4.32
CA ASP A 188 -3.62 8.47 4.27
C ASP A 188 -3.51 7.26 3.35
N VAL A 189 -2.76 7.40 2.25
CA VAL A 189 -2.62 6.35 1.24
C VAL A 189 -1.88 5.15 1.81
N THR A 190 -0.73 5.34 2.44
CA THR A 190 0.13 4.24 2.93
C THR A 190 -0.60 3.44 4.00
N TYR A 191 -1.31 4.12 4.92
CA TYR A 191 -2.14 3.49 5.93
C TYR A 191 -3.26 2.63 5.35
N THR A 192 -4.05 3.22 4.44
CA THR A 192 -5.23 2.58 3.87
C THR A 192 -4.85 1.37 3.05
N ILE A 193 -3.75 1.45 2.29
CA ILE A 193 -3.27 0.34 1.46
C ILE A 193 -2.78 -0.83 2.32
N GLY A 194 -2.12 -0.56 3.45
CA GLY A 194 -1.78 -1.60 4.43
C GLY A 194 -3.03 -2.34 4.94
N TRP A 195 -4.05 -1.60 5.37
CA TRP A 195 -5.29 -2.20 5.86
C TRP A 195 -6.08 -2.96 4.78
N LEU A 196 -6.14 -2.46 3.55
CA LEU A 196 -6.76 -3.20 2.44
C LEU A 196 -6.01 -4.51 2.16
N ALA A 197 -4.68 -4.50 2.18
CA ALA A 197 -3.88 -5.72 2.03
C ALA A 197 -4.11 -6.70 3.18
N TYR A 198 -4.21 -6.20 4.41
CA TYR A 198 -4.51 -7.02 5.59
C TYR A 198 -5.86 -7.74 5.46
N TYR A 199 -6.93 -7.03 5.12
CA TYR A 199 -8.25 -7.64 5.00
C TYR A 199 -8.34 -8.66 3.85
N ILE A 200 -7.72 -8.38 2.70
CA ILE A 200 -7.65 -9.35 1.58
C ILE A 200 -6.95 -10.65 1.97
N LEU A 201 -6.00 -10.61 2.92
CA LEU A 201 -5.25 -11.80 3.36
C LEU A 201 -5.85 -12.49 4.59
N LYS A 202 -6.68 -11.79 5.36
CA LYS A 202 -7.37 -12.33 6.54
C LYS A 202 -8.60 -13.17 6.15
N ASP A 203 -9.25 -12.81 5.04
CA ASP A 203 -10.40 -13.52 4.46
C ASP A 203 -10.00 -14.88 3.84
#